data_AF-A0AAD2VA56-F1
#
_entry.id   AF-A0AAD2VA56-F1
#
_cell.length_a   1.000
_cell.length_b   1.000
_cell.length_c   1.000
_cell.angle_alpha   90.00
_cell.angle_beta   90.00
_cell.angle_gamma   90.00
#
_symmetry.space_group_name_H-M   'P 1'
#
loop_
_entity.id
_entity.type
_entity.pdbx_description
1 polymer ?
#
loop_
_entity_poly.entity_id
_entity_poly.type
_entity_poly.pdbx_seq_one_letter_code
_entity_poly.pdbx_strand_id
1 'polypeptide(L)'
;MSDERYQQRQQRVKEKVDARVAQAQDERGIIIVFTGNGKGKTTAAFGTATRAVGHGKKVGVVQFIKGTWPNGERNLLEPHGVEFQVMATGFTWDTQNRESDTAACREVWQHAKRMLADSSLDMVLLDELTYMVAYDYLPLEEVVQALNERPHQQTVIITGRGCHRDILELADTVSELRPVKHAFDAGVKAQIGIDY
;
A
#
# COMPACT_ATOMS: atom_id res chain seq x y z
N MET A 1 10.29 21.52 36.73
CA MET A 1 10.75 20.12 36.90
C MET A 1 12.26 20.17 37.02
N SER A 2 12.88 19.49 37.99
CA SER A 2 14.35 19.45 38.06
C SER A 2 14.90 18.62 36.90
N ASP A 3 16.06 19.02 36.38
CA ASP A 3 16.72 18.36 35.24
C ASP A 3 16.98 16.86 35.52
N GLU A 4 17.27 16.49 36.76
CA GLU A 4 17.40 15.09 37.18
C GLU A 4 16.11 14.27 36.98
N ARG A 5 14.93 14.83 37.32
CA ARG A 5 13.65 14.13 37.14
C ARG A 5 13.32 13.98 35.66
N TYR A 6 13.71 14.95 34.83
CA TYR A 6 13.58 14.84 33.38
C TYR A 6 14.50 13.74 32.82
N GLN A 7 15.78 13.73 33.18
CA GLN A 7 16.75 12.72 32.75
C GLN A 7 16.33 11.31 33.15
N GLN A 8 15.90 11.09 34.40
CA GLN A 8 15.41 9.79 34.86
C GLN A 8 14.18 9.32 34.08
N ARG A 9 13.27 10.24 33.73
CA ARG A 9 12.10 9.91 32.90
C ARG A 9 12.52 9.51 31.49
N GLN A 10 13.43 10.25 30.85
CA GLN A 10 13.92 9.91 29.51
C GLN A 10 14.69 8.59 29.51
N GLN A 11 15.50 8.33 30.53
CA GLN A 11 16.24 7.08 30.68
C GLN A 11 15.29 5.87 30.78
N ARG A 12 14.20 5.96 31.55
CA ARG A 12 13.17 4.90 31.60
C ARG A 12 12.46 4.68 30.27
N VAL A 13 12.25 5.73 29.49
CA VAL A 13 11.68 5.61 28.13
C VAL A 13 12.68 4.88 27.23
N LYS A 14 13.95 5.29 27.28
CA LYS A 14 15.04 4.68 26.52
C LYS A 14 15.16 3.18 26.82
N GLU A 15 15.26 2.79 28.08
CA GLU A 15 15.37 1.38 28.49
C GLU A 15 14.20 0.52 27.99
N LYS A 16 12.98 1.05 28.02
CA LYS A 16 11.80 0.35 27.49
C LYS A 16 11.85 0.20 25.97
N VAL A 17 12.34 1.20 25.26
CA VAL A 17 12.52 1.14 23.80
C VAL A 17 13.63 0.15 23.46
N ASP A 18 14.79 0.25 24.10
CA ASP A 18 15.94 -0.62 23.89
C ASP A 18 15.58 -2.10 24.14
N ALA A 19 14.83 -2.38 25.21
CA ALA A 19 14.36 -3.73 25.50
C ALA A 19 13.41 -4.28 24.42
N ARG A 20 12.52 -3.44 23.86
CA ARG A 20 11.63 -3.85 22.76
C ARG A 20 12.40 -4.07 21.46
N VAL A 21 13.39 -3.22 21.16
CA VAL A 21 14.26 -3.39 20.00
C VAL A 21 15.06 -4.70 20.12
N ALA A 22 15.62 -4.99 21.29
CA ALA A 22 16.37 -6.24 21.53
C ALA A 22 15.50 -7.50 21.40
N GLN A 23 14.18 -7.39 21.60
CA GLN A 23 13.24 -8.51 21.42
C GLN A 23 12.85 -8.74 19.95
N ALA A 24 12.87 -7.69 19.12
CA ALA A 24 12.52 -7.77 17.70
C ALA A 24 13.76 -8.13 16.87
N GLN A 25 13.97 -9.42 16.62
CA GLN A 25 15.15 -9.95 15.93
C GLN A 25 14.84 -10.54 14.53
N ASP A 26 13.57 -10.65 14.17
CA ASP A 26 13.14 -11.23 12.90
C ASP A 26 13.30 -10.20 11.76
N GLU A 27 14.06 -10.57 10.72
CA GLU A 27 14.27 -9.78 9.51
C GLU A 27 13.66 -10.52 8.30
N ARG A 28 12.49 -10.03 7.88
CA ARG A 28 11.70 -10.60 6.78
C ARG A 28 10.85 -9.54 6.10
N GLY A 29 10.29 -9.92 4.95
CA GLY A 29 9.24 -9.17 4.30
C GLY A 29 7.94 -9.21 5.09
N ILE A 30 7.21 -8.10 5.08
CA ILE A 30 5.94 -7.95 5.80
C ILE A 30 4.80 -7.55 4.87
N ILE A 31 3.57 -7.76 5.30
CA ILE A 31 2.38 -7.22 4.63
C ILE A 31 1.91 -5.98 5.40
N ILE A 32 1.83 -4.86 4.70
CA ILE A 32 1.34 -3.58 5.22
C ILE A 32 0.00 -3.27 4.53
N VAL A 33 -1.02 -2.96 5.31
CA VAL A 33 -2.32 -2.50 4.81
C VAL A 33 -2.57 -1.07 5.26
N PHE A 34 -2.75 -0.17 4.31
CA PHE A 34 -3.29 1.16 4.54
C PHE A 34 -4.77 1.20 4.12
N THR A 35 -5.68 1.18 5.09
CA THR A 35 -7.12 1.19 4.85
C THR A 35 -7.82 2.38 5.52
N GLY A 36 -9.15 2.39 5.58
CA GLY A 36 -9.96 3.47 6.15
C GLY A 36 -10.35 4.58 5.15
N ASN A 37 -11.30 5.40 5.56
CA ASN A 37 -11.94 6.39 4.69
C ASN A 37 -11.14 7.71 4.53
N GLY A 38 -10.12 7.93 5.35
CA GLY A 38 -9.26 9.10 5.31
C GLY A 38 -8.32 9.13 4.10
N LYS A 39 -7.97 10.34 3.67
CA LYS A 39 -6.90 10.60 2.71
C LYS A 39 -5.56 10.20 3.34
N GLY A 40 -4.72 9.55 2.55
CA GLY A 40 -3.34 9.25 2.92
C GLY A 40 -2.84 7.83 2.60
N LYS A 41 -3.73 6.91 2.20
CA LYS A 41 -3.39 5.49 1.99
C LYS A 41 -2.37 5.29 0.87
N THR A 42 -2.75 5.67 -0.34
CA THR A 42 -1.90 5.63 -1.54
C THR A 42 -0.64 6.46 -1.36
N THR A 43 -0.75 7.67 -0.81
CA THR A 43 0.44 8.53 -0.59
C THR A 43 1.40 7.96 0.46
N ALA A 44 0.91 7.27 1.51
CA ALA A 44 1.78 6.59 2.48
C ALA A 44 2.47 5.37 1.86
N ALA A 45 1.73 4.61 1.03
CA ALA A 45 2.29 3.50 0.27
C ALA A 45 3.40 3.97 -0.68
N PHE A 46 3.14 5.02 -1.48
CA PHE A 46 4.16 5.60 -2.36
C PHE A 46 5.30 6.26 -1.61
N GLY A 47 5.05 6.93 -0.47
CA GLY A 47 6.14 7.44 0.38
C GLY A 47 7.05 6.33 0.91
N THR A 48 6.49 5.14 1.16
CA THR A 48 7.23 3.95 1.54
C THR A 48 8.01 3.38 0.35
N ALA A 49 7.42 3.33 -0.84
CA ALA A 49 8.12 2.98 -2.08
C ALA A 49 9.28 3.94 -2.39
N THR A 50 9.07 5.26 -2.26
CA THR A 50 10.12 6.28 -2.41
C THR A 50 11.25 6.06 -1.42
N ARG A 51 10.94 5.72 -0.17
CA ARG A 51 11.98 5.36 0.83
C ARG A 51 12.77 4.14 0.39
N ALA A 52 12.11 3.08 -0.09
CA ALA A 52 12.76 1.87 -0.56
C ALA A 52 13.72 2.18 -1.73
N VAL A 53 13.24 2.90 -2.75
CA VAL A 53 14.04 3.31 -3.91
C VAL A 53 15.23 4.19 -3.49
N GLY A 54 15.05 5.10 -2.53
CA GLY A 54 16.13 5.91 -1.97
C GLY A 54 17.26 5.10 -1.31
N HIS A 55 17.00 3.85 -0.94
CA HIS A 55 17.97 2.88 -0.43
C HIS A 55 18.40 1.84 -1.48
N GLY A 56 18.12 2.09 -2.76
CA GLY A 56 18.50 1.19 -3.87
C GLY A 56 17.69 -0.10 -3.95
N LYS A 57 16.53 -0.15 -3.28
CA LYS A 57 15.63 -1.31 -3.30
C LYS A 57 14.74 -1.30 -4.54
N LYS A 58 14.41 -2.47 -5.05
CA LYS A 58 13.58 -2.65 -6.24
C LYS A 58 12.11 -2.74 -5.86
N VAL A 59 11.28 -1.97 -6.56
CA VAL A 59 9.84 -1.87 -6.28
C VAL A 59 9.05 -2.15 -7.56
N GLY A 60 8.00 -2.98 -7.45
CA GLY A 60 6.96 -3.14 -8.46
C GLY A 60 5.63 -2.56 -7.97
N VAL A 61 4.88 -1.91 -8.86
CA VAL A 61 3.62 -1.25 -8.53
C VAL A 61 2.52 -1.72 -9.46
N VAL A 62 1.39 -2.11 -8.88
CA VAL A 62 0.14 -2.38 -9.57
C VAL A 62 -0.93 -1.42 -9.06
N GLN A 63 -1.61 -0.70 -9.95
CA GLN A 63 -2.69 0.22 -9.60
C GLN A 63 -4.00 -0.22 -10.25
N PHE A 64 -5.00 -0.54 -9.42
CA PHE A 64 -6.25 -1.13 -9.89
C PHE A 64 -7.34 -0.12 -10.28
N ILE A 65 -7.19 1.17 -9.91
CA ILE A 65 -8.24 2.19 -10.15
C ILE A 65 -7.71 3.49 -10.77
N LYS A 66 -6.38 3.67 -10.92
CA LYS A 66 -5.85 4.90 -11.55
C LYS A 66 -6.16 4.89 -13.06
N GLY A 67 -7.18 5.65 -13.45
CA GLY A 67 -7.58 5.85 -14.84
C GLY A 67 -6.63 6.78 -15.62
N THR A 68 -7.20 7.75 -16.34
CA THR A 68 -6.49 8.62 -17.29
C THR A 68 -5.85 9.88 -16.67
N TRP A 69 -5.92 10.04 -15.36
CA TRP A 69 -5.45 11.25 -14.70
C TRP A 69 -3.91 11.28 -14.63
N PRO A 70 -3.29 12.48 -14.69
CA PRO A 70 -1.88 12.64 -14.39
C PRO A 70 -1.53 12.01 -13.04
N ASN A 71 -0.37 11.37 -12.96
CA ASN A 71 0.04 10.57 -11.81
C ASN A 71 1.43 11.03 -11.35
N GLY A 72 1.48 11.89 -10.33
CA GLY A 72 2.74 12.45 -9.84
C GLY A 72 3.72 11.37 -9.32
N GLU A 73 3.21 10.34 -8.64
CA GLU A 73 4.05 9.28 -8.07
C GLU A 73 4.70 8.43 -9.15
N ARG A 74 3.95 8.07 -10.20
CA ARG A 74 4.48 7.36 -11.37
C ARG A 74 5.52 8.20 -12.10
N ASN A 75 5.21 9.46 -12.39
CA ASN A 75 6.12 10.37 -13.10
C ASN A 75 7.48 10.49 -12.39
N LEU A 76 7.49 10.41 -11.05
CA LEU A 76 8.71 10.45 -10.26
C LEU A 76 9.44 9.10 -10.21
N LEU A 77 8.72 8.01 -9.94
CA LEU A 77 9.34 6.73 -9.58
C LEU A 77 9.66 5.84 -10.79
N GLU A 78 8.89 5.91 -11.87
CA GLU A 78 9.11 5.11 -13.08
C GLU A 78 10.50 5.37 -13.71
N PRO A 79 10.99 6.63 -13.83
CA PRO A 79 12.36 6.90 -14.26
C PRO A 79 13.46 6.31 -13.36
N HIS A 80 13.13 5.98 -12.10
CA HIS A 80 14.04 5.34 -11.16
C HIS A 80 13.97 3.80 -11.21
N GLY A 81 13.34 3.24 -12.25
CA GLY A 81 13.28 1.79 -12.49
C GLY A 81 12.17 1.07 -11.75
N VAL A 82 11.20 1.79 -11.17
CA VAL A 82 10.00 1.19 -10.59
C VAL A 82 9.06 0.80 -11.73
N GLU A 83 8.71 -0.48 -11.80
CA GLU A 83 7.74 -0.98 -12.79
C GLU A 83 6.31 -0.58 -12.38
N PHE A 84 5.54 0.02 -13.29
CA PHE A 84 4.13 0.33 -13.08
C PHE A 84 3.23 -0.48 -14.03
N GLN A 85 2.23 -1.12 -13.44
CA GLN A 85 1.15 -1.79 -14.17
C GLN A 85 -0.17 -1.19 -13.71
N VAL A 86 -0.92 -0.65 -14.65
CA VAL A 86 -2.12 0.13 -14.35
C VAL A 86 -3.29 -0.51 -15.08
N MET A 87 -4.39 -0.75 -14.36
CA MET A 87 -5.61 -1.27 -14.95
C MET A 87 -6.10 -0.30 -16.03
N ALA A 88 -6.35 -0.83 -17.23
CA ALA A 88 -6.64 -0.02 -18.41
C ALA A 88 -8.02 0.65 -18.36
N THR A 89 -8.96 0.08 -17.61
CA THR A 89 -10.27 0.69 -17.36
C THR A 89 -10.13 1.69 -16.23
N GLY A 90 -10.71 2.88 -16.40
CA GLY A 90 -10.70 3.92 -15.37
C GLY A 90 -11.52 3.52 -14.13
N PHE A 91 -12.14 4.50 -13.48
CA PHE A 91 -13.03 4.19 -12.37
C PHE A 91 -14.14 3.21 -12.83
N THR A 92 -14.26 2.08 -12.14
CA THR A 92 -15.25 1.00 -12.37
C THR A 92 -16.71 1.46 -12.25
N TRP A 93 -16.92 2.73 -11.88
CA TRP A 93 -18.23 3.38 -11.75
C TRP A 93 -18.70 4.04 -13.06
N ASP A 94 -17.78 4.31 -13.98
CA ASP A 94 -18.08 4.91 -15.28
C ASP A 94 -18.37 3.84 -16.34
N THR A 95 -17.70 2.68 -16.24
CA THR A 95 -17.97 1.51 -17.05
C THR A 95 -19.18 0.76 -16.49
N GLN A 96 -20.34 0.88 -17.13
CA GLN A 96 -21.54 0.07 -16.81
C GLN A 96 -21.39 -1.41 -17.23
N ASN A 97 -20.16 -1.93 -17.33
CA ASN A 97 -19.86 -3.28 -17.78
C ASN A 97 -18.90 -4.01 -16.82
N ARG A 98 -19.51 -4.79 -15.92
CA ARG A 98 -18.82 -5.65 -14.96
C ARG A 98 -17.91 -6.69 -15.61
N GLU A 99 -18.28 -7.21 -16.78
CA GLU A 99 -17.50 -8.25 -17.45
C GLU A 99 -16.16 -7.70 -17.96
N SER A 100 -16.18 -6.52 -18.58
CA SER A 100 -14.93 -5.86 -19.01
C SER A 100 -14.06 -5.42 -17.85
N ASP A 101 -14.65 -4.91 -16.76
CA ASP A 101 -13.89 -4.53 -15.57
C ASP A 101 -13.26 -5.77 -14.89
N THR A 102 -14.00 -6.87 -14.83
CA THR A 102 -13.48 -8.14 -14.31
C THR A 102 -12.31 -8.63 -15.18
N ALA A 103 -12.46 -8.62 -16.51
CA ALA A 103 -11.40 -9.03 -17.43
C ALA A 103 -10.12 -8.17 -17.28
N ALA A 104 -10.27 -6.85 -17.24
CA ALA A 104 -9.16 -5.92 -17.05
C ALA A 104 -8.49 -6.09 -15.67
N CYS A 105 -9.27 -6.34 -14.63
CA CYS A 105 -8.75 -6.70 -13.30
C CYS A 105 -7.93 -8.00 -13.34
N ARG A 106 -8.44 -9.04 -14.01
CA ARG A 106 -7.72 -10.32 -14.15
C ARG A 106 -6.43 -10.21 -14.94
N GLU A 107 -6.41 -9.36 -15.97
CA GLU A 107 -5.23 -9.08 -16.77
C GLU A 107 -4.14 -8.41 -15.92
N VAL A 108 -4.47 -7.28 -15.27
CA VAL A 108 -3.49 -6.57 -14.43
C VAL A 108 -3.05 -7.42 -13.23
N TRP A 109 -3.93 -8.28 -12.70
CA TRP A 109 -3.59 -9.23 -11.64
C TRP A 109 -2.51 -10.25 -12.07
N GLN A 110 -2.41 -10.61 -13.35
CA GLN A 110 -1.30 -11.48 -13.78
C GLN A 110 0.06 -10.79 -13.61
N HIS A 111 0.13 -9.47 -13.79
CA HIS A 111 1.35 -8.72 -13.49
C HIS A 111 1.61 -8.67 -11.98
N ALA A 112 0.57 -8.50 -11.16
CA ALA A 112 0.70 -8.55 -9.70
C ALA A 112 1.27 -9.91 -9.24
N LYS A 113 0.73 -11.03 -9.73
CA LYS A 113 1.24 -12.37 -9.44
C LYS A 113 2.70 -12.54 -9.84
N ARG A 114 3.08 -12.07 -11.03
CA ARG A 114 4.48 -12.11 -11.48
C ARG A 114 5.39 -11.33 -10.52
N MET A 115 5.00 -10.12 -10.13
CA MET A 115 5.77 -9.31 -9.18
C MET A 115 5.85 -9.97 -7.81
N LEU A 116 4.75 -10.53 -7.32
CA LEU A 116 4.69 -11.25 -6.04
C LEU A 116 5.52 -12.53 -6.03
N ALA A 117 5.80 -13.14 -7.19
CA ALA A 117 6.68 -14.30 -7.32
C ALA A 117 8.16 -13.93 -7.60
N ASP A 118 8.45 -12.65 -7.89
CA ASP A 118 9.79 -12.21 -8.27
C ASP A 118 10.65 -11.91 -7.04
N SER A 119 11.62 -12.79 -6.77
CA SER A 119 12.57 -12.64 -5.66
C SER A 119 13.56 -11.48 -5.82
N SER A 120 13.61 -10.85 -7.00
CA SER A 120 14.40 -9.65 -7.23
C SER A 120 13.71 -8.35 -6.78
N LEU A 121 12.39 -8.36 -6.59
CA LEU A 121 11.65 -7.23 -6.04
C LEU A 121 11.65 -7.29 -4.51
N ASP A 122 12.18 -6.25 -3.87
CA ASP A 122 12.14 -6.10 -2.42
C ASP A 122 10.74 -5.68 -1.93
N MET A 123 9.97 -4.98 -2.78
CA MET A 123 8.65 -4.47 -2.45
C MET A 123 7.66 -4.54 -3.62
N VAL A 124 6.42 -4.94 -3.32
CA VAL A 124 5.29 -4.87 -4.26
C VAL A 124 4.18 -4.01 -3.66
N LEU A 125 3.72 -3.01 -4.42
CA LEU A 125 2.61 -2.14 -4.03
C LEU A 125 1.37 -2.50 -4.85
N LEU A 126 0.30 -2.89 -4.16
CA LEU A 126 -1.01 -3.24 -4.74
C LEU A 126 -2.01 -2.14 -4.37
N ASP A 127 -2.01 -1.07 -5.17
CA ASP A 127 -2.79 0.15 -4.92
C ASP A 127 -4.26 -0.02 -5.29
N GLU A 128 -5.15 0.21 -4.34
CA GLU A 128 -6.60 0.10 -4.47
C GLU A 128 -7.09 -1.34 -4.77
N LEU A 129 -6.28 -2.35 -4.41
CA LEU A 129 -6.62 -3.78 -4.52
C LEU A 129 -7.93 -4.14 -3.80
N THR A 130 -8.19 -3.49 -2.67
CA THR A 130 -9.33 -3.82 -1.79
C THR A 130 -10.67 -3.83 -2.53
N TYR A 131 -10.88 -2.92 -3.49
CA TYR A 131 -12.12 -2.87 -4.27
C TYR A 131 -12.25 -4.03 -5.25
N MET A 132 -11.15 -4.56 -5.77
CA MET A 132 -11.18 -5.70 -6.69
C MET A 132 -11.75 -6.94 -6.00
N VAL A 133 -11.42 -7.11 -4.73
CA VAL A 133 -11.98 -8.18 -3.88
C VAL A 133 -13.40 -7.84 -3.46
N ALA A 134 -13.65 -6.62 -2.98
CA ALA A 134 -14.97 -6.22 -2.47
C ALA A 134 -16.08 -6.23 -3.53
N TYR A 135 -15.75 -6.06 -4.82
CA TYR A 135 -16.70 -6.10 -5.93
C TYR A 135 -16.68 -7.41 -6.73
N ASP A 136 -16.02 -8.44 -6.18
CA ASP A 136 -15.84 -9.76 -6.78
C ASP A 136 -15.24 -9.74 -8.21
N TYR A 137 -14.38 -8.77 -8.51
CA TYR A 137 -13.59 -8.79 -9.75
C TYR A 137 -12.39 -9.72 -9.63
N LEU A 138 -11.89 -9.87 -8.40
CA LEU A 138 -10.77 -10.72 -8.05
C LEU A 138 -11.12 -11.62 -6.84
N PRO A 139 -11.03 -12.96 -6.96
CA PRO A 139 -11.26 -13.88 -5.86
C PRO A 139 -10.26 -13.66 -4.74
N LEU A 140 -10.78 -13.61 -3.51
CA LEU A 140 -9.98 -13.46 -2.31
C LEU A 140 -8.90 -14.53 -2.18
N GLU A 141 -9.25 -15.78 -2.50
CA GLU A 141 -8.35 -16.94 -2.43
C GLU A 141 -7.09 -16.77 -3.29
N GLU A 142 -7.20 -16.17 -4.48
CA GLU A 142 -6.05 -15.89 -5.34
C GLU A 142 -5.11 -14.86 -4.70
N VAL A 143 -5.67 -13.83 -4.05
CA VAL A 143 -4.90 -12.81 -3.34
C VAL A 143 -4.16 -13.44 -2.16
N VAL A 144 -4.88 -14.18 -1.31
CA VAL A 144 -4.32 -14.82 -0.12
C VAL A 144 -3.24 -15.83 -0.50
N GLN A 145 -3.46 -16.63 -1.55
CA GLN A 145 -2.46 -17.57 -2.04
C GLN A 145 -1.20 -16.86 -2.52
N ALA A 146 -1.32 -15.85 -3.39
CA ALA A 146 -0.16 -15.13 -3.91
C ALA A 146 0.63 -14.40 -2.82
N LEU A 147 -0.06 -13.87 -1.80
CA LEU A 147 0.59 -13.25 -0.64
C LEU A 147 1.37 -14.28 0.19
N ASN A 148 0.83 -15.48 0.40
CA ASN A 148 1.51 -16.53 1.16
C ASN A 148 2.70 -17.16 0.41
N GLU A 149 2.62 -17.24 -0.92
CA GLU A 149 3.65 -17.86 -1.77
C GLU A 149 4.81 -16.91 -2.14
N ARG A 150 4.70 -15.62 -1.78
CA ARG A 150 5.72 -14.61 -2.12
C ARG A 150 7.10 -14.92 -1.51
N PRO A 151 8.20 -14.41 -2.09
CA PRO A 151 9.53 -14.50 -1.50
C PRO A 151 9.55 -13.98 -0.05
N HIS A 152 10.19 -14.73 0.86
CA HIS A 152 10.19 -14.43 2.30
C HIS A 152 10.66 -13.01 2.67
N GLN A 153 11.58 -12.44 1.88
CA GLN A 153 12.12 -11.09 2.12
C GLN A 153 11.29 -9.97 1.45
N GLN A 154 10.29 -10.31 0.64
CA GLN A 154 9.50 -9.33 -0.09
C GLN A 154 8.40 -8.72 0.79
N THR A 155 8.38 -7.40 0.86
CA THR A 155 7.32 -6.63 1.51
C THR A 155 6.20 -6.33 0.54
N VAL A 156 4.95 -6.46 0.97
CA VAL A 156 3.78 -6.10 0.17
C VAL A 156 3.02 -4.98 0.85
N ILE A 157 2.66 -3.93 0.10
CA ILE A 157 1.81 -2.85 0.58
C ILE A 157 0.48 -2.91 -0.17
N ILE A 158 -0.62 -3.02 0.56
CA ILE A 158 -1.98 -3.03 0.03
C ILE A 158 -2.68 -1.74 0.46
N THR A 159 -3.40 -1.10 -0.46
CA THR A 159 -4.18 0.10 -0.13
C THR A 159 -5.65 -0.07 -0.51
N GLY A 160 -6.46 0.75 0.16
CA GLY A 160 -7.83 1.05 -0.23
C GLY A 160 -8.83 0.82 0.89
N ARG A 161 -10.10 1.14 0.63
CA ARG A 161 -11.16 1.13 1.64
C ARG A 161 -11.75 -0.27 1.78
N GLY A 162 -12.26 -0.61 2.97
CA GLY A 162 -13.01 -1.85 3.17
C GLY A 162 -12.19 -3.10 2.86
N CYS A 163 -10.94 -3.16 3.32
CA CYS A 163 -10.08 -4.32 3.13
C CYS A 163 -10.74 -5.58 3.72
N HIS A 164 -10.72 -6.69 2.96
CA HIS A 164 -11.30 -7.95 3.39
C HIS A 164 -10.64 -8.44 4.68
N ARG A 165 -11.43 -9.02 5.59
CA ARG A 165 -10.98 -9.46 6.92
C ARG A 165 -9.77 -10.39 6.85
N ASP A 166 -9.80 -11.37 5.95
CA ASP A 166 -8.72 -12.35 5.81
C ASP A 166 -7.39 -11.71 5.37
N ILE A 167 -7.44 -10.63 4.58
CA ILE A 167 -6.24 -9.86 4.20
C ILE A 167 -5.73 -9.08 5.42
N LEU A 168 -6.62 -8.53 6.25
CA LEU A 168 -6.27 -7.84 7.48
C LEU A 168 -5.65 -8.80 8.52
N GLU A 169 -6.19 -10.00 8.66
CA GLU A 169 -5.65 -11.04 9.55
C GLU A 169 -4.28 -11.55 9.07
N LEU A 170 -4.06 -11.60 7.76
CA LEU A 170 -2.77 -11.96 7.17
C LEU A 170 -1.71 -10.84 7.28
N ALA A 171 -2.13 -9.58 7.44
CA ALA A 171 -1.24 -8.44 7.46
C ALA A 171 -0.46 -8.31 8.78
N ASP A 172 0.85 -8.07 8.68
CA ASP A 172 1.71 -7.80 9.84
C ASP A 172 1.49 -6.39 10.39
N THR A 173 1.11 -5.44 9.54
CA THR A 173 0.88 -4.04 9.91
C THR A 173 -0.37 -3.52 9.22
N VAL A 174 -1.32 -3.04 10.01
CA VAL A 174 -2.53 -2.40 9.51
C VAL A 174 -2.63 -1.00 10.09
N SER A 175 -2.87 -0.01 9.23
CA SER A 175 -3.20 1.36 9.63
C SER A 175 -4.52 1.77 9.00
N GLU A 176 -5.50 2.06 9.84
CA GLU A 176 -6.78 2.62 9.41
C GLU A 176 -6.72 4.15 9.45
N LEU A 177 -6.75 4.77 8.28
CA LEU A 177 -6.80 6.21 8.15
C LEU A 177 -8.23 6.68 8.40
N ARG A 178 -8.47 7.21 9.61
CA ARG A 178 -9.74 7.83 9.98
C ARG A 178 -9.86 9.25 9.39
N PRO A 179 -10.95 9.58 8.68
CA PRO A 179 -11.19 10.94 8.18
C PRO A 179 -11.65 11.86 9.31
N VAL A 180 -10.72 12.34 10.14
CA VAL A 180 -11.04 13.29 11.22
C VAL A 180 -11.57 14.61 10.65
N LYS A 181 -11.00 15.06 9.53
CA LYS A 181 -11.46 16.20 8.73
C LYS A 181 -10.97 16.02 7.29
N HIS A 182 -11.73 16.47 6.31
CA HIS A 182 -11.30 16.50 4.92
C HIS A 182 -11.64 17.86 4.27
N ALA A 183 -10.76 18.38 3.42
CA ALA A 183 -10.95 19.69 2.78
C ALA A 183 -12.11 19.68 1.77
N PHE A 184 -12.35 18.53 1.14
CA PHE A 184 -13.50 18.32 0.26
C PHE A 184 -14.85 18.63 0.94
N ASP A 185 -15.00 18.28 2.23
CA ASP A 185 -16.23 18.56 2.99
C ASP A 185 -16.47 20.06 3.20
N ALA A 186 -15.42 20.87 3.01
CA ALA A 186 -15.48 22.34 3.02
C ALA A 186 -15.52 22.94 1.59
N GLY A 187 -15.77 22.13 0.56
CA GLY A 187 -15.89 22.57 -0.84
C GLY A 187 -14.57 22.81 -1.58
N VAL A 188 -13.43 22.39 -1.01
CA VAL A 188 -12.13 22.49 -1.68
C VAL A 188 -12.03 21.41 -2.77
N LYS A 189 -11.72 21.82 -4.01
CA LYS A 189 -11.57 20.93 -5.17
C LYS A 189 -10.24 20.16 -5.12
N ALA A 190 -10.18 19.05 -5.85
CA ALA A 190 -8.93 18.30 -6.04
C ALA A 190 -7.86 19.16 -6.75
N GLN A 191 -6.61 19.03 -6.31
CA GLN A 191 -5.47 19.81 -6.81
C GLN A 191 -4.30 18.91 -7.21
N ILE A 192 -3.66 19.26 -8.33
CA ILE A 192 -2.41 18.64 -8.76
C ILE A 192 -1.31 18.81 -7.71
N GLY A 193 -0.58 17.74 -7.43
CA GLY A 193 0.47 17.67 -6.41
C GLY A 193 -0.04 17.50 -4.97
N ILE A 194 -1.36 17.46 -4.75
CA ILE A 194 -1.97 17.24 -3.42
C ILE A 194 -2.88 16.03 -3.44
N ASP A 195 -3.83 15.99 -4.37
CA ASP A 195 -4.84 14.94 -4.47
C ASP A 195 -4.55 13.95 -5.61
N TYR A 196 -3.77 14.37 -6.61
CA TYR A 196 -3.23 13.56 -7.71
C TYR A 196 -1.96 14.17 -8.32
#